data_AF-A0A9D1SSE1-F1
#
_entry.id   AF-A0A9D1SSE1-F1
#
_cell.length_a   1.000
_cell.length_b   1.000
_cell.length_c   1.000
_cell.angle_alpha   90.00
_cell.angle_beta   90.00
_cell.angle_gamma   90.00
#
_symmetry.space_group_name_H-M   'P 1'
#
loop_
_entity.id
_entity.type
_entity.pdbx_description
1 polymer ?
#
loop_
_entity_poly.entity_id
_entity_poly.type
_entity_poly.pdbx_seq_one_letter_code
_entity_poly.pdbx_strand_id
1 'polypeptide(L)'
;MKTNRIDNIIEALGRHEDPKSIQILEEIGTNSEIDEIREKTAHALIRKNSPEALKVVIASSGKGINDLSARVAMSAINEILGLNDKTEVLKVLEETMNSEEKTEVKDTARSVKALITYSM
;
A
#
# COMPACT_ATOMS: atom_id res chain seq x y z
N MET A 1 -24.84 -5.59 -2.40
CA MET A 1 -25.07 -4.88 -3.69
C MET A 1 -24.43 -3.49 -3.79
N LYS A 2 -24.20 -2.74 -2.69
CA LYS A 2 -23.52 -1.41 -2.75
C LYS A 2 -21.99 -1.47 -2.82
N THR A 3 -21.36 -2.45 -2.17
CA THR A 3 -19.88 -2.64 -2.16
C THR A 3 -19.29 -2.79 -3.56
N ASN A 4 -19.99 -3.47 -4.46
CA ASN A 4 -19.53 -3.70 -5.84
C ASN A 4 -19.27 -2.41 -6.66
N ARG A 5 -19.90 -1.28 -6.32
CA ARG A 5 -19.64 0.00 -7.01
C ARG A 5 -18.38 0.69 -6.52
N ILE A 6 -18.12 0.67 -5.21
CA ILE A 6 -16.94 1.28 -4.61
C ILE A 6 -15.70 0.50 -5.03
N ASP A 7 -15.78 -0.83 -5.00
CA ASP A 7 -14.72 -1.72 -5.46
C ASP A 7 -14.32 -1.41 -6.92
N ASN A 8 -15.30 -1.26 -7.81
CA ASN A 8 -15.06 -0.91 -9.21
C ASN A 8 -14.40 0.46 -9.37
N ILE A 9 -14.76 1.45 -8.53
CA ILE A 9 -14.16 2.78 -8.57
C ILE A 9 -12.70 2.72 -8.10
N ILE A 10 -12.43 2.01 -7.01
CA ILE A 10 -11.07 1.82 -6.48
C ILE A 10 -10.18 1.13 -7.52
N GLU A 11 -10.66 0.04 -8.12
CA GLU A 11 -9.94 -0.67 -9.17
C GLU A 11 -9.72 0.19 -10.42
N ALA A 12 -10.72 0.96 -10.84
CA ALA A 12 -10.59 1.87 -11.98
C ALA A 12 -9.54 2.96 -11.71
N LEU A 13 -9.55 3.57 -10.52
CA LEU A 13 -8.58 4.58 -10.12
C LEU A 13 -7.16 4.00 -10.00
N GLY A 14 -7.02 2.77 -9.48
CA GLY A 14 -5.73 2.10 -9.36
C GLY A 14 -5.06 1.81 -10.71
N ARG A 15 -5.87 1.58 -11.76
CA ARG A 15 -5.39 1.37 -13.13
C ARG A 15 -5.24 2.66 -13.93
N HIS A 16 -5.90 3.74 -13.52
CA HIS A 16 -5.86 5.01 -14.22
C HIS A 16 -4.45 5.63 -14.17
N GLU A 17 -4.00 6.20 -15.29
CA GLU A 17 -2.63 6.72 -15.42
C GLU A 17 -2.44 8.11 -14.78
N ASP A 18 -3.52 8.90 -14.68
CA ASP A 18 -3.47 10.24 -14.08
C ASP A 18 -2.99 10.17 -12.61
N PRO A 19 -1.91 10.88 -12.24
CA PRO A 19 -1.42 10.96 -10.86
C PRO A 19 -2.48 11.40 -9.83
N LYS A 20 -3.50 12.16 -10.26
CA LYS A 20 -4.63 12.53 -9.39
C LYS A 20 -5.43 11.32 -8.90
N SER A 21 -5.39 10.19 -9.61
CA SER A 21 -6.05 8.97 -9.13
C SER A 21 -5.42 8.45 -7.85
N ILE A 22 -4.08 8.58 -7.70
CA ILE A 22 -3.36 8.23 -6.48
C ILE A 22 -3.78 9.15 -5.33
N GLN A 23 -3.89 10.46 -5.57
CA GLN A 23 -4.32 11.44 -4.57
C GLN A 23 -5.73 11.11 -4.04
N ILE A 24 -6.68 10.78 -4.93
CA ILE A 24 -8.04 10.41 -4.53
C ILE A 24 -8.04 9.11 -3.73
N LEU A 25 -7.29 8.09 -4.17
CA LEU A 25 -7.15 6.83 -3.45
C LEU A 25 -6.53 7.06 -2.07
N GLU A 26 -5.54 7.94 -1.97
CA GLU A 26 -4.93 8.30 -0.70
C GLU A 26 -5.92 9.02 0.23
N GLU A 27 -6.47 10.13 -0.22
CA GLU A 27 -7.30 11.04 0.58
C GLU A 27 -8.58 10.37 1.09
N ILE A 28 -9.26 9.60 0.23
CA ILE A 28 -10.59 9.06 0.52
C ILE A 28 -10.51 7.55 0.82
N GLY A 29 -9.65 6.83 0.11
CA GLY A 29 -9.55 5.37 0.24
C GLY A 29 -8.74 4.95 1.46
N THR A 30 -7.46 5.32 1.51
CA THR A 30 -6.55 4.88 2.59
C THR A 30 -6.83 5.57 3.93
N ASN A 31 -7.52 6.70 3.94
CA ASN A 31 -7.98 7.35 5.17
C ASN A 31 -9.42 6.97 5.56
N SER A 32 -10.05 6.01 4.88
CA SER A 32 -11.43 5.64 5.16
C SER A 32 -11.60 5.05 6.57
N GLU A 33 -12.70 5.40 7.24
CA GLU A 33 -13.11 4.78 8.50
C GLU A 33 -13.47 3.29 8.34
N ILE A 34 -13.68 2.82 7.10
CA ILE A 34 -14.07 1.44 6.80
C ILE A 34 -12.83 0.64 6.40
N ASP A 35 -12.45 -0.33 7.22
CA ASP A 35 -11.28 -1.19 6.99
C ASP A 35 -11.31 -1.90 5.63
N GLU A 36 -12.49 -2.31 5.13
CA GLU A 36 -12.64 -2.94 3.82
C GLU A 36 -12.25 -1.97 2.67
N ILE A 37 -12.58 -0.68 2.81
CA ILE A 37 -12.21 0.33 1.81
C ILE A 37 -10.70 0.58 1.85
N ARG A 38 -10.11 0.71 3.06
CA ARG A 38 -8.66 0.89 3.20
C ARG A 38 -7.88 -0.29 2.62
N GLU A 39 -8.33 -1.52 2.88
CA GLU A 39 -7.73 -2.74 2.31
C GLU A 39 -7.75 -2.73 0.77
N LYS A 40 -8.93 -2.57 0.16
CA LYS A 40 -9.06 -2.58 -1.30
C LYS A 40 -8.26 -1.45 -1.95
N THR A 41 -8.23 -0.29 -1.30
CA THR A 41 -7.45 0.85 -1.78
C THR A 41 -5.94 0.57 -1.69
N ALA A 42 -5.47 0.00 -0.58
CA ALA A 42 -4.08 -0.40 -0.43
C ALA A 42 -3.69 -1.41 -1.52
N HIS A 43 -4.54 -2.40 -1.80
CA HIS A 43 -4.30 -3.35 -2.89
C HIS A 43 -4.20 -2.68 -4.26
N ALA A 44 -5.11 -1.76 -4.58
CA ALA A 44 -5.08 -1.03 -5.84
C ALA A 44 -3.79 -0.21 -6.02
N LEU A 45 -3.34 0.46 -4.95
CA LEU A 45 -2.08 1.22 -4.96
C LEU A 45 -0.84 0.32 -5.08
N ILE A 46 -0.84 -0.84 -4.41
CA ILE A 46 0.24 -1.84 -4.52
C ILE A 46 0.32 -2.40 -5.94
N ARG A 47 -0.82 -2.80 -6.52
CA ARG A 47 -0.89 -3.33 -7.90
C ARG A 47 -0.51 -2.31 -8.96
N LYS A 48 -0.75 -1.01 -8.70
CA LYS A 48 -0.29 0.07 -9.57
C LYS A 48 1.23 0.10 -9.69
N ASN A 49 1.94 -0.33 -8.64
CA ASN A 49 3.40 -0.54 -8.60
C ASN A 49 4.26 0.65 -9.09
N SER A 50 3.70 1.86 -9.03
CA SER A 50 4.44 3.11 -9.27
C SER A 50 5.06 3.62 -7.97
N PRO A 51 6.22 4.28 -8.01
CA PRO A 51 6.89 4.80 -6.81
C PRO A 51 5.97 5.63 -5.91
N GLU A 52 5.15 6.49 -6.49
CA GLU A 52 4.25 7.40 -5.78
C GLU A 52 3.14 6.63 -5.04
N ALA A 53 2.50 5.67 -5.71
CA ALA A 53 1.47 4.83 -5.12
C ALA A 53 2.03 3.95 -3.98
N LEU A 54 3.23 3.41 -4.17
CA LEU A 54 3.90 2.58 -3.17
C LEU A 54 4.29 3.39 -1.93
N LYS A 55 4.72 4.65 -2.08
CA LYS A 55 5.02 5.54 -0.94
C LYS A 55 3.82 5.75 -0.02
N VAL A 56 2.60 5.84 -0.57
CA VAL A 56 1.36 5.97 0.22
C VAL A 56 1.16 4.76 1.14
N VAL A 57 1.48 3.55 0.69
CA VAL A 57 1.16 2.30 1.41
C VAL A 57 2.35 1.69 2.15
N ILE A 58 3.58 2.17 1.90
CA ILE A 58 4.81 1.67 2.54
C ILE A 58 5.37 2.68 3.55
N ALA A 59 5.42 3.97 3.19
CA ALA A 59 6.11 4.98 3.99
C ALA A 59 5.17 5.77 4.92
N SER A 60 3.85 5.69 4.70
CA SER A 60 2.89 6.48 5.49
C SER A 60 2.46 5.75 6.76
N SER A 61 2.61 6.42 7.91
CA SER A 61 2.07 5.96 9.21
C SER A 61 0.54 5.80 9.14
N GLY A 62 0.01 4.68 9.61
CA GLY A 62 -1.43 4.43 9.67
C GLY A 62 -2.07 3.95 8.36
N LYS A 63 -1.27 3.67 7.32
CA LYS A 63 -1.76 3.21 6.00
C LYS A 63 -1.00 1.96 5.54
N GLY A 64 -1.64 1.17 4.67
CA GLY A 64 -1.00 0.05 3.99
C GLY A 64 -0.35 -0.91 4.99
N ILE A 65 0.95 -1.20 4.83
CA ILE A 65 1.68 -2.11 5.74
C ILE A 65 1.79 -1.56 7.18
N ASN A 66 1.55 -0.26 7.38
CA ASN A 66 1.54 0.42 8.67
C ASN A 66 0.11 0.78 9.13
N ASP A 67 -0.93 0.16 8.58
CA ASP A 67 -2.33 0.41 8.99
C ASP A 67 -2.53 0.05 10.47
N LEU A 68 -3.36 0.84 11.16
CA LEU A 68 -3.71 0.60 12.56
C LEU A 68 -4.47 -0.72 12.75
N SER A 69 -5.20 -1.17 11.72
CA SER A 69 -5.82 -2.48 11.67
C SER A 69 -4.82 -3.52 11.20
N ALA A 70 -4.43 -4.43 12.11
CA ALA A 70 -3.51 -5.53 11.78
C ALA A 70 -3.99 -6.40 10.60
N ARG A 71 -5.33 -6.49 10.42
CA ARG A 71 -5.94 -7.19 9.28
C ARG A 71 -5.61 -6.49 7.96
N VAL A 72 -5.76 -5.17 7.90
CA VAL A 72 -5.45 -4.37 6.70
C VAL A 72 -3.95 -4.38 6.43
N ALA A 73 -3.12 -4.21 7.46
CA ALA A 73 -1.66 -4.27 7.35
C ALA A 73 -1.16 -5.60 6.78
N MET A 74 -1.63 -6.72 7.34
CA MET A 74 -1.27 -8.05 6.84
C MET A 74 -1.78 -8.30 5.42
N SER A 75 -2.97 -7.80 5.09
CA SER A 75 -3.54 -7.88 3.74
C SER A 75 -2.67 -7.13 2.71
N ALA A 76 -2.16 -5.94 3.07
CA ALA A 76 -1.22 -5.19 2.24
C ALA A 76 0.12 -5.92 2.05
N ILE A 77 0.65 -6.54 3.12
CA ILE A 77 1.88 -7.36 3.04
C ILE A 77 1.68 -8.56 2.10
N ASN A 78 0.57 -9.28 2.22
CA ASN A 78 0.26 -10.43 1.36
C ASN A 78 0.10 -10.02 -0.12
N GLU A 79 -0.51 -8.87 -0.38
CA GLU A 79 -0.62 -8.34 -1.74
C GLU A 79 0.77 -8.02 -2.32
N ILE A 80 1.65 -7.39 -1.53
CA ILE A 80 3.05 -7.17 -1.92
C ILE A 80 3.76 -8.48 -2.22
N LEU A 81 3.62 -9.50 -1.37
CA LEU A 81 4.24 -10.82 -1.58
C LEU A 81 3.71 -11.51 -2.84
N GLY A 82 2.45 -11.24 -3.22
CA GLY A 82 1.81 -11.74 -4.43
C GLY A 82 2.21 -11.04 -5.74
N LEU A 83 2.93 -9.92 -5.70
CA LEU A 83 3.36 -9.22 -6.92
C LEU A 83 4.36 -10.06 -7.74
N ASN A 84 4.19 -10.06 -9.06
CA ASN A 84 5.16 -10.70 -9.98
C ASN A 84 6.49 -9.94 -10.00
N ASP A 85 6.44 -8.60 -9.97
CA ASP A 85 7.60 -7.72 -9.94
C ASP A 85 7.59 -6.92 -8.63
N LYS A 86 8.62 -7.15 -7.80
CA LYS A 86 8.81 -6.49 -6.50
C LYS A 86 9.97 -5.48 -6.50
N THR A 87 10.56 -5.18 -7.66
CA THR A 87 11.75 -4.31 -7.74
C THR A 87 11.47 -2.91 -7.18
N GLU A 88 10.37 -2.28 -7.60
CA GLU A 88 10.04 -0.93 -7.10
C GLU A 88 9.63 -0.97 -5.61
N VAL A 89 8.95 -2.03 -5.15
CA VAL A 89 8.64 -2.24 -3.74
C VAL A 89 9.92 -2.29 -2.89
N LEU A 90 10.91 -3.09 -3.31
CA LEU A 90 12.18 -3.21 -2.60
C LEU A 90 12.93 -1.87 -2.53
N LYS A 91 12.85 -1.07 -3.59
CA LYS A 91 13.42 0.27 -3.64
C LYS A 91 12.72 1.24 -2.69
N VAL A 92 11.38 1.28 -2.68
CA VAL A 92 10.61 2.14 -1.76
C VAL A 92 10.80 1.73 -0.31
N LEU A 93 10.91 0.42 -0.01
CA LEU A 93 11.25 -0.06 1.33
C LEU A 93 12.63 0.45 1.78
N GLU A 94 13.64 0.38 0.91
CA GLU A 94 14.98 0.90 1.20
C GLU A 94 14.98 2.43 1.39
N GLU A 95 14.28 3.18 0.54
CA GLU A 95 14.09 4.62 0.70
C GLU A 95 13.46 4.95 2.06
N THR A 96 12.42 4.20 2.44
CA THR A 96 11.70 4.38 3.71
C THR A 96 12.63 4.13 4.91
N MET A 97 13.43 3.06 4.87
CA MET A 97 14.38 2.71 5.94
C MET A 97 15.44 3.78 6.21
N ASN A 98 15.81 4.55 5.18
CA ASN A 98 16.83 5.60 5.23
C ASN A 98 16.24 7.02 5.34
N SER A 99 14.93 7.13 5.55
CA SER A 99 14.22 8.41 5.65
C SER A 99 14.09 8.93 7.09
N GLU A 100 13.54 10.14 7.20
CA GLU A 100 13.17 10.78 8.48
C GLU A 100 11.82 10.29 9.05
N GLU A 101 11.22 9.24 8.47
CA GLU A 101 10.00 8.64 8.99
C GLU A 101 10.17 8.07 10.40
N LYS A 102 9.03 7.86 11.08
CA LYS A 102 8.97 7.28 12.42
C LYS A 102 9.69 5.94 12.49
N THR A 103 10.34 5.65 13.62
CA THR A 103 11.05 4.37 13.85
C THR A 103 10.17 3.16 13.56
N GLU A 104 8.91 3.18 13.98
CA GLU A 104 7.94 2.09 13.73
C GLU A 104 7.72 1.83 12.24
N VAL A 105 7.57 2.88 11.42
CA VAL A 105 7.44 2.76 9.95
C VAL A 105 8.71 2.15 9.35
N LYS A 106 9.88 2.60 9.80
CA LYS A 106 11.17 2.06 9.35
C LYS A 106 11.36 0.60 9.73
N ASP A 107 10.91 0.19 10.91
CA ASP A 107 11.00 -1.20 11.39
C ASP A 107 10.03 -2.12 10.65
N THR A 108 8.83 -1.66 10.34
CA THR A 108 7.90 -2.37 9.46
C THR A 108 8.51 -2.54 8.06
N ALA A 109 9.10 -1.48 7.49
CA ALA A 109 9.76 -1.56 6.19
C ALA A 109 10.92 -2.59 6.18
N ARG A 110 11.77 -2.59 7.23
CA ARG A 110 12.82 -3.61 7.40
C ARG A 110 12.25 -5.03 7.43
N SER A 111 11.19 -5.23 8.21
CA SER A 111 10.55 -6.54 8.38
C SER A 111 9.95 -7.04 7.08
N VAL A 112 9.22 -6.20 6.35
CA VAL A 112 8.62 -6.56 5.05
C VAL A 112 9.70 -6.83 4.00
N LYS A 113 10.76 -6.02 3.95
CA LYS A 113 11.89 -6.27 3.04
C LYS A 113 12.55 -7.63 3.31
N ALA A 114 12.77 -7.96 4.58
CA ALA A 114 13.29 -9.27 4.97
C ALA A 114 12.35 -10.40 4.51
N LEU A 115 11.04 -10.29 4.75
CA LEU A 115 10.05 -11.27 4.31
C LEU A 115 10.06 -11.48 2.79
N ILE A 116 10.12 -10.41 2.00
CA ILE A 116 10.25 -10.52 0.54
C ILE A 116 11.54 -11.26 0.18
N THR A 117 12.65 -10.92 0.84
CA THR A 117 13.97 -11.50 0.51
C THR A 117 14.04 -13.00 0.84
N TYR A 118 13.37 -13.44 1.91
CA TYR A 118 13.28 -14.85 2.28
C TYR A 118 12.28 -15.67 1.45
N SER A 119 11.36 -15.01 0.74
CA SER A 119 10.33 -15.67 -0.08
C SER A 119 10.66 -15.74 -1.57
N MET A 120 11.82 -15.20 -1.98
CA MET A 120 12.36 -15.28 -3.35
C MET A 120 13.12 -16.58 -3.62
#